data_AF-A0AAN4WDM4-F1
#
_entry.id   AF-A0AAN4WDM4-F1
#
_cell.length_a   1.000
_cell.length_b   1.000
_cell.length_c   1.000
_cell.angle_alpha   90.00
_cell.angle_beta   90.00
_cell.angle_gamma   90.00
#
_symmetry.space_group_name_H-M   'P 1'
#
loop_
_entity.id
_entity.type
_entity.pdbx_description
1 polymer ?
#
loop_
_entity_poly.entity_id
_entity_poly.type
_entity_poly.pdbx_seq_one_letter_code
_entity_poly.pdbx_strand_id
1 'polypeptide(L)'
;MKTKVYTLLSFCVILLYSCYSDEGNYDYKEINEVKINGLPSGIVTKFKDVDTLKIQPTLENTQAGGNYEYTWTAVLQDGKIDDKFEFEIGKEKDLSYLIKLPLAKYYVYLEVLDKTTQVTWRQKFDLEVITATTSGWIVLSDQAGMTQLDMISQAGEDEFMVRDLLKDFNLPNKKGPKRILMNVNYSSGASSTEDKIILITETGSCYLDPEYLTWEEAFDLKYEMGMLPEPFIPTCVTSIAPRDWSYTRNILLTTTEVYCKNVGSGYIYELPKNNILEEEKTFKVAPVVITSGEDITSQWEPPVILYDTDNNRFVQLDLTWNGTSCRIPTLKKEIWPMVTGKDFVYATNTRQNYASSFIILRDNNNKLWLHGLGNIYQNSFAQLEKYYYQLDAPDIERAKLFAVHTYYYFLFYVVDNQIYQFDMVTKESRKLTPKDKDGNDINFSGEEITFIKFNLLQYGNRNDPNGYGQSEYCLIVGSTKGGETGGMIRMLNIKERMNDEVTLYKEYPGFAKPIDIVFRERK
;
A
#
# COMPACT_ATOMS: atom_id res chain seq x y z
N MET A 1 10.47 -5.72 -90.44
CA MET A 1 9.51 -5.50 -89.32
C MET A 1 10.12 -5.48 -87.93
N LYS A 2 11.44 -5.69 -87.73
CA LYS A 2 12.06 -5.57 -86.40
C LYS A 2 12.60 -4.16 -86.10
N THR A 3 12.89 -3.34 -87.11
CA THR A 3 13.43 -1.99 -86.92
C THR A 3 12.39 -0.93 -86.51
N LYS A 4 11.10 -1.14 -86.81
CA LYS A 4 10.01 -0.21 -86.45
C LYS A 4 9.47 -0.41 -85.02
N VAL A 5 9.79 -1.53 -84.37
CA VAL A 5 9.36 -1.82 -82.99
C VAL A 5 10.30 -1.14 -81.98
N TYR A 6 11.61 -1.09 -82.26
CA TYR A 6 12.58 -0.42 -81.38
C TYR A 6 12.42 1.11 -81.36
N THR A 7 11.96 1.72 -82.46
CA THR A 7 11.71 3.18 -82.51
C THR A 7 10.47 3.57 -81.70
N LEU A 8 9.44 2.71 -81.68
CA LEU A 8 8.21 2.94 -80.91
C LEU A 8 8.43 2.70 -79.40
N LEU A 9 9.27 1.72 -79.04
CA LEU A 9 9.63 1.46 -77.63
C LEU A 9 10.52 2.58 -77.05
N SER A 10 11.42 3.16 -77.86
CA SER A 10 12.28 4.28 -77.45
C SER A 10 11.48 5.56 -77.19
N PHE A 11 10.40 5.80 -77.95
CA PHE A 11 9.54 6.98 -77.76
C PHE A 11 8.63 6.88 -76.51
N CYS A 12 8.25 5.66 -76.08
CA CYS A 12 7.47 5.45 -74.86
C CYS A 12 8.29 5.58 -73.57
N VAL A 13 9.61 5.34 -73.59
CA VAL A 13 10.47 5.49 -72.40
C VAL A 13 10.76 6.96 -72.08
N ILE A 14 10.69 7.87 -73.07
CA ILE A 14 10.88 9.31 -72.87
C ILE A 14 9.65 9.97 -72.21
N LEU A 15 8.46 9.35 -72.29
CA LEU A 15 7.25 9.83 -71.60
C LEU A 15 7.19 9.44 -70.11
N LEU A 16 8.12 8.61 -69.63
CA LEU A 16 8.25 8.24 -68.20
C LEU A 16 9.26 9.12 -67.44
N TYR A 17 9.86 10.11 -68.10
CA TYR A 17 10.70 11.15 -67.48
C TYR A 17 9.93 12.45 -67.18
N SER A 18 8.62 12.35 -66.89
CA SER A 18 7.94 13.40 -66.13
C SER A 18 8.03 13.10 -64.62
N CYS A 19 9.26 12.93 -64.12
CA CYS A 19 9.52 13.51 -62.81
C CYS A 19 9.45 15.02 -63.06
N TYR A 20 8.32 15.59 -62.70
CA TYR A 20 8.20 17.03 -62.55
C TYR A 20 9.28 17.42 -61.54
N SER A 21 10.41 17.92 -62.02
CA SER A 21 11.35 18.64 -61.17
C SER A 21 10.59 19.87 -60.72
N ASP A 22 10.10 19.85 -59.48
CA ASP A 22 9.62 21.05 -58.82
C ASP A 22 10.82 21.98 -58.67
N GLU A 23 11.08 22.79 -59.70
CA GLU A 23 11.85 24.03 -59.57
C GLU A 23 10.94 25.09 -58.93
N GLY A 24 10.36 24.74 -57.79
CA GLY A 24 9.89 25.70 -56.84
C GLY A 24 11.13 26.41 -56.32
N ASN A 25 11.37 27.61 -56.84
CA ASN A 25 12.14 28.62 -56.14
C ASN A 25 11.32 29.03 -54.91
N TYR A 26 11.26 28.13 -53.93
CA TYR A 26 10.65 28.38 -52.64
C TYR A 26 11.59 29.29 -51.88
N ASP A 27 11.18 30.54 -51.75
CA ASP A 27 11.81 31.49 -50.86
C ASP A 27 11.46 31.04 -49.42
N TYR A 28 12.22 30.08 -48.89
CA TYR A 28 12.07 29.59 -47.53
C TYR A 28 12.43 30.74 -46.59
N LYS A 29 11.40 31.40 -46.07
CA LYS A 29 11.58 32.30 -44.92
C LYS A 29 11.77 31.42 -43.70
N GLU A 30 12.85 31.64 -42.97
CA GLU A 30 13.02 31.04 -41.65
C GLU A 30 11.75 31.31 -40.83
N ILE A 31 11.17 30.25 -40.26
CA ILE A 31 10.04 30.36 -39.35
C ILE A 31 10.63 30.72 -37.99
N ASN A 32 9.99 31.63 -37.27
CA ASN A 32 10.35 31.94 -35.90
C ASN A 32 10.34 30.65 -35.05
N GLU A 33 11.39 30.38 -34.29
CA GLU A 33 11.45 29.24 -33.38
C GLU A 33 11.27 29.76 -31.96
N VAL A 34 10.33 29.18 -31.22
CA VAL A 34 10.05 29.54 -29.82
C VAL A 34 10.50 28.43 -28.90
N LYS A 35 11.46 28.75 -28.03
CA LYS A 35 11.86 27.88 -26.93
C LYS A 35 11.20 28.34 -25.64
N ILE A 36 10.44 27.44 -25.02
CA ILE A 36 9.77 27.66 -23.74
C ILE A 36 10.72 27.26 -22.62
N ASN A 37 11.03 28.19 -21.72
CA ASN A 37 11.84 27.95 -20.52
C ASN A 37 11.04 28.33 -19.25
N GLY A 38 11.55 27.98 -18.07
CA GLY A 38 10.95 28.34 -16.79
C GLY A 38 9.81 27.43 -16.33
N LEU A 39 9.62 26.27 -16.97
CA LEU A 39 8.75 25.21 -16.46
C LEU A 39 9.49 24.35 -15.42
N PRO A 40 8.79 23.82 -14.40
CA PRO A 40 9.35 22.89 -13.44
C PRO A 40 9.97 21.65 -14.10
N SER A 41 11.11 21.18 -13.59
CA SER A 41 11.80 19.98 -14.08
C SER A 41 11.38 18.68 -13.40
N GLY A 42 10.68 18.77 -12.26
CA GLY A 42 10.16 17.63 -11.50
C GLY A 42 8.65 17.72 -11.30
N ILE A 43 8.09 16.74 -10.58
CA ILE A 43 6.67 16.75 -10.23
C ILE A 43 6.38 17.87 -9.23
N VAL A 44 5.35 18.66 -9.51
CA VAL A 44 4.83 19.69 -8.60
C VAL A 44 3.64 19.10 -7.86
N THR A 45 3.71 19.01 -6.54
CA THR A 45 2.56 18.56 -5.71
C THR A 45 1.77 19.76 -5.20
N LYS A 46 0.43 19.72 -5.30
CA LYS A 46 -0.46 20.80 -4.85
C LYS A 46 -1.71 20.28 -4.15
N PHE A 47 -2.14 20.98 -3.10
CA PHE A 47 -3.38 20.70 -2.41
C PHE A 47 -4.59 21.27 -3.15
N LYS A 48 -5.54 20.39 -3.46
CA LYS A 48 -6.84 20.75 -4.01
C LYS A 48 -7.55 21.75 -3.10
N ASP A 49 -8.19 22.74 -3.71
CA ASP A 49 -8.97 23.80 -3.06
C ASP A 49 -8.20 24.73 -2.11
N VAL A 50 -6.89 24.53 -1.93
CA VAL A 50 -6.02 25.31 -1.05
C VAL A 50 -4.95 26.06 -1.86
N ASP A 51 -4.19 25.33 -2.68
CA ASP A 51 -3.04 25.90 -3.36
C ASP A 51 -3.41 26.61 -4.66
N THR A 52 -2.60 27.62 -4.99
CA THR A 52 -2.58 28.23 -6.33
C THR A 52 -1.30 27.81 -7.07
N LEU A 53 -1.46 27.22 -8.25
CA LEU A 53 -0.38 26.92 -9.18
C LEU A 53 0.02 28.20 -9.92
N LYS A 54 1.27 28.64 -9.71
CA LYS A 54 1.83 29.84 -10.31
C LYS A 54 3.06 29.49 -11.14
N ILE A 55 3.03 29.76 -12.45
CA ILE A 55 4.12 29.46 -13.38
C ILE A 55 4.37 30.67 -14.26
N GLN A 56 5.63 31.10 -14.38
CA GLN A 56 6.04 32.27 -15.15
C GLN A 56 7.04 31.84 -16.23
N PRO A 57 6.56 31.35 -17.39
CA PRO A 57 7.45 30.90 -18.45
C PRO A 57 8.11 32.10 -19.15
N THR A 58 9.31 31.85 -19.66
CA THR A 58 10.05 32.78 -20.54
C THR A 58 10.14 32.19 -21.94
N LEU A 59 9.93 33.01 -22.95
CA LEU A 59 10.05 32.62 -24.36
C LEU A 59 11.33 33.18 -24.96
N GLU A 60 12.17 32.30 -25.49
CA GLU A 60 13.31 32.67 -26.34
C GLU A 60 12.88 32.48 -27.80
N ASN A 61 12.86 33.57 -28.56
CA ASN A 61 12.43 33.59 -29.97
C ASN A 61 13.64 33.82 -30.88
N THR A 62 13.69 33.16 -32.03
CA THR A 62 14.73 33.46 -33.05
C THR A 62 14.44 34.73 -33.85
N GLN A 63 13.19 35.21 -33.84
CA GLN A 63 12.78 36.46 -34.47
C GLN A 63 12.06 37.40 -33.48
N ALA A 64 12.18 38.71 -33.70
CA ALA A 64 11.56 39.72 -32.85
C ALA A 64 10.07 39.92 -33.18
N GLY A 65 9.19 39.86 -32.17
CA GLY A 65 7.79 40.31 -32.27
C GLY A 65 6.72 39.25 -32.57
N GLY A 66 6.55 38.26 -31.69
CA GLY A 66 5.47 37.25 -31.82
C GLY A 66 4.10 37.71 -31.31
N ASN A 67 3.04 37.40 -32.07
CA ASN A 67 1.64 37.58 -31.68
C ASN A 67 1.07 36.25 -31.20
N TYR A 68 1.25 35.95 -29.91
CA TYR A 68 0.96 34.63 -29.36
C TYR A 68 -0.40 34.54 -28.66
N GLU A 69 -1.05 33.38 -28.81
CA GLU A 69 -2.08 32.88 -27.89
C GLU A 69 -1.47 31.82 -26.98
N TYR A 70 -1.91 31.80 -25.72
CA TYR A 70 -1.45 30.84 -24.73
C TYR A 70 -2.63 29.97 -24.30
N THR A 71 -2.41 28.67 -24.20
CA THR A 71 -3.35 27.74 -23.59
C THR A 71 -2.61 26.86 -22.60
N TRP A 72 -3.15 26.77 -21.39
CA TRP A 72 -2.69 25.84 -20.37
C TRP A 72 -3.70 24.71 -20.23
N THR A 73 -3.24 23.48 -20.43
CA THR A 73 -4.09 22.28 -20.35
C THR A 73 -3.46 21.25 -19.42
N ALA A 74 -4.19 20.85 -18.38
CA ALA A 74 -3.85 19.70 -17.55
C ALA A 74 -4.50 18.44 -18.14
N VAL A 75 -3.68 17.47 -18.54
CA VAL A 75 -4.10 16.19 -19.12
C VAL A 75 -3.81 15.08 -18.11
N LEU A 76 -4.79 14.24 -17.79
CA LEU A 76 -4.59 13.09 -16.91
C LEU A 76 -3.49 12.18 -17.45
N GLN A 77 -2.59 11.74 -16.58
CA GLN A 77 -1.52 10.80 -16.97
C GLN A 77 -2.07 9.38 -17.21
N ASP A 78 -3.18 9.03 -16.56
CA ASP A 78 -3.86 7.75 -16.73
C ASP A 78 -5.39 7.93 -16.62
N GLY A 79 -6.12 7.11 -17.38
CA GLY A 79 -7.58 7.02 -17.32
C GLY A 79 -8.36 8.30 -17.66
N LYS A 80 -9.54 8.40 -17.06
CA LYS A 80 -10.48 9.52 -17.19
C LYS A 80 -11.25 9.70 -15.88
N ILE A 81 -11.62 10.92 -15.55
CA ILE A 81 -12.45 11.27 -14.39
C ILE A 81 -13.68 12.02 -14.91
N ASP A 82 -14.88 11.56 -14.57
CA ASP A 82 -16.16 12.10 -15.07
C ASP A 82 -16.19 12.23 -16.61
N ASP A 83 -15.74 11.18 -17.30
CA ASP A 83 -15.58 11.13 -18.76
C ASP A 83 -14.65 12.19 -19.38
N LYS A 84 -13.86 12.89 -18.57
CA LYS A 84 -12.85 13.86 -19.01
C LYS A 84 -11.44 13.33 -18.78
N PHE A 85 -10.54 13.63 -19.72
CA PHE A 85 -9.10 13.37 -19.59
C PHE A 85 -8.26 14.65 -19.69
N GLU A 86 -8.86 15.79 -20.01
CA GLU A 86 -8.17 17.08 -20.14
C GLU A 86 -9.00 18.23 -19.51
N PHE A 87 -8.29 19.23 -18.99
CA PHE A 87 -8.84 20.38 -18.30
C PHE A 87 -8.07 21.64 -18.70
N GLU A 88 -8.74 22.62 -19.30
CA GLU A 88 -8.16 23.95 -19.52
C GLU A 88 -8.05 24.70 -18.18
N ILE A 89 -6.85 25.21 -17.87
CA ILE A 89 -6.55 25.85 -16.57
C ILE A 89 -6.06 27.30 -16.72
N GLY A 90 -5.93 27.83 -17.94
CA GLY A 90 -5.56 29.23 -18.17
C GLY A 90 -5.32 29.57 -19.63
N LYS A 91 -5.41 30.88 -19.96
CA LYS A 91 -5.14 31.44 -21.30
C LYS A 91 -4.10 32.57 -21.33
N GLU A 92 -3.52 32.86 -20.17
CA GLU A 92 -2.48 33.89 -20.04
C GLU A 92 -1.08 33.26 -20.13
N LYS A 93 -0.08 34.04 -20.55
CA LYS A 93 1.32 33.57 -20.58
C LYS A 93 1.75 33.07 -19.21
N ASP A 94 1.50 33.87 -18.18
CA ASP A 94 1.80 33.52 -16.79
C ASP A 94 0.57 32.84 -16.18
N LEU A 95 0.75 31.62 -15.71
CA LEU A 95 -0.33 30.84 -15.09
C LEU A 95 -0.49 31.28 -13.63
N SER A 96 -1.74 31.51 -13.22
CA SER A 96 -2.15 31.61 -11.82
C SER A 96 -3.51 30.93 -11.65
N TYR A 97 -3.51 29.69 -11.19
CA TYR A 97 -4.70 28.84 -11.14
C TYR A 97 -4.91 28.25 -9.74
N LEU A 98 -6.06 28.53 -9.10
CA LEU A 98 -6.48 27.84 -7.88
C LEU A 98 -6.79 26.38 -8.23
N ILE A 99 -6.15 25.43 -7.56
CA ILE A 99 -6.28 24.01 -7.91
C ILE A 99 -7.70 23.52 -7.65
N LYS A 100 -8.50 23.39 -8.73
CA LYS A 100 -9.83 22.78 -8.73
C LYS A 100 -9.88 21.44 -9.47
N LEU A 101 -8.76 21.00 -10.04
CA LEU A 101 -8.61 19.70 -10.68
C LEU A 101 -8.99 18.56 -9.70
N PRO A 102 -9.52 17.43 -10.21
CA PRO A 102 -9.63 16.19 -9.44
C PRO A 102 -8.28 15.71 -8.88
N LEU A 103 -8.30 14.79 -7.90
CA LEU A 103 -7.06 14.22 -7.37
C LEU A 103 -6.50 13.22 -8.39
N ALA A 104 -5.34 13.54 -8.95
CA ALA A 104 -4.64 12.69 -9.92
C ALA A 104 -3.26 13.28 -10.25
N LYS A 105 -2.51 12.53 -11.06
CA LYS A 105 -1.32 13.03 -11.75
C LYS A 105 -1.70 13.54 -13.14
N TYR A 106 -1.13 14.68 -13.50
CA TYR A 106 -1.37 15.38 -14.75
C TYR A 106 -0.07 15.67 -15.48
N TYR A 107 -0.12 15.66 -16.81
CA TYR A 107 0.78 16.42 -17.66
C TYR A 107 0.17 17.80 -17.87
N VAL A 108 0.84 18.84 -17.38
CA VAL A 108 0.41 20.23 -17.60
C VAL A 108 1.20 20.80 -18.76
N TYR A 109 0.49 21.11 -19.84
CA TYR A 109 1.06 21.65 -21.06
C TYR A 109 0.81 23.16 -21.17
N LEU A 110 1.86 23.89 -21.56
CA LEU A 110 1.74 25.22 -22.14
C LEU A 110 1.83 25.09 -23.65
N GLU A 111 0.80 25.55 -24.33
CA GLU A 111 0.74 25.70 -25.79
C GLU A 111 0.86 27.18 -26.14
N VAL A 112 1.81 27.51 -27.01
CA VAL A 112 2.06 28.86 -27.52
C VAL A 112 1.77 28.84 -29.01
N LEU A 113 0.63 29.40 -29.42
CA LEU A 113 0.20 29.49 -30.81
C LEU A 113 0.59 30.86 -31.37
N ASP A 114 1.39 30.89 -32.43
CA ASP A 114 1.59 32.12 -33.21
C ASP A 114 0.40 32.35 -34.14
N LYS A 115 -0.35 33.42 -33.89
CA LYS A 115 -1.54 33.77 -34.68
C LYS A 115 -1.23 34.11 -36.13
N THR A 116 0.01 34.50 -36.43
CA THR A 116 0.43 34.86 -37.79
C THR A 116 0.78 33.63 -38.61
N THR A 117 1.55 32.70 -38.05
CA THR A 117 2.04 31.51 -38.79
C THR A 117 1.19 30.27 -38.57
N GLN A 118 0.32 30.28 -37.56
CA GLN A 118 -0.47 29.13 -37.07
C GLN A 118 0.41 27.96 -36.56
N VAL A 119 1.68 28.23 -36.26
CA VAL A 119 2.59 27.26 -35.63
C VAL A 119 2.37 27.27 -34.12
N THR A 120 2.32 26.09 -33.51
CA THR A 120 2.19 25.90 -32.07
C THR A 120 3.42 25.22 -31.49
N TRP A 121 4.01 25.83 -30.46
CA TRP A 121 5.03 25.19 -29.63
C TRP A 121 4.42 24.75 -28.32
N ARG A 122 4.86 23.60 -27.81
CA ARG A 122 4.31 22.99 -26.61
C ARG A 122 5.42 22.50 -25.71
N GLN A 123 5.32 22.76 -24.41
CA GLN A 123 6.15 22.12 -23.40
C GLN A 123 5.34 21.77 -22.17
N LYS A 124 5.79 20.75 -21.42
CA LYS A 124 5.07 20.20 -20.27
C LYS A 124 5.90 20.17 -19.00
N PHE A 125 5.22 20.08 -17.88
CA PHE A 125 5.74 19.58 -16.61
C PHE A 125 4.69 18.65 -15.95
N ASP A 126 5.09 17.97 -14.89
CA ASP A 126 4.23 17.00 -14.20
C ASP A 126 3.63 17.64 -12.94
N LEU A 127 2.32 17.46 -12.72
CA LEU A 127 1.58 17.97 -11.56
C LEU A 127 0.89 16.81 -10.84
N GLU A 128 0.95 16.78 -9.52
CA GLU A 128 0.16 15.90 -8.68
C GLU A 128 -0.78 16.72 -7.82
N VAL A 129 -2.08 16.40 -7.90
CA VAL A 129 -3.12 17.06 -7.11
C VAL A 129 -3.55 16.12 -5.99
N ILE A 130 -3.40 16.58 -4.75
CA ILE A 130 -3.66 15.79 -3.54
C ILE A 130 -4.56 16.55 -2.54
N THR A 131 -4.99 15.87 -1.49
CA THR A 131 -5.55 16.44 -0.27
C THR A 131 -4.58 16.17 0.88
N ALA A 132 -4.83 16.80 2.03
CA ALA A 132 -4.09 16.55 3.27
C ALA A 132 -4.27 15.13 3.84
N THR A 133 -5.10 14.30 3.21
CA THR A 133 -5.31 12.92 3.63
C THR A 133 -4.88 11.91 2.58
N THR A 134 -4.48 12.31 1.37
CA THR A 134 -4.26 11.39 0.23
C THR A 134 -3.32 10.22 0.53
N SER A 135 -2.16 10.47 1.11
CA SER A 135 -1.13 9.46 1.40
C SER A 135 -0.38 9.79 2.68
N GLY A 136 0.01 8.78 3.45
CA GLY A 136 0.75 8.96 4.70
C GLY A 136 0.43 7.92 5.77
N TRP A 137 1.03 8.07 6.94
CA TRP A 137 0.80 7.16 8.07
C TRP A 137 -0.44 7.56 8.84
N ILE A 138 -1.37 6.64 9.01
CA ILE A 138 -2.51 6.80 9.89
C ILE A 138 -2.21 6.11 11.21
N VAL A 139 -2.21 6.88 12.30
CA VAL A 139 -1.92 6.43 13.66
C VAL A 139 -3.24 6.27 14.42
N LEU A 140 -3.53 5.04 14.83
CA LEU A 140 -4.65 4.71 15.69
C LEU A 140 -4.21 4.84 17.15
N SER A 141 -4.89 5.71 17.90
CA SER A 141 -4.59 5.95 19.32
C SER A 141 -5.80 5.78 20.21
N ASP A 142 -5.53 5.38 21.46
CA ASP A 142 -6.46 5.39 22.59
C ASP A 142 -6.32 6.71 23.35
N GLN A 143 -7.39 7.49 23.32
CA GLN A 143 -7.57 8.68 24.13
C GLN A 143 -8.65 8.41 25.18
N ALA A 144 -8.22 7.98 26.36
CA ALA A 144 -9.11 7.70 27.50
C ALA A 144 -10.26 6.71 27.17
N GLY A 145 -9.94 5.64 26.45
CA GLY A 145 -10.86 4.59 26.00
C GLY A 145 -11.59 4.92 24.70
N MET A 146 -11.34 6.07 24.08
CA MET A 146 -11.93 6.49 22.82
C MET A 146 -10.92 6.48 21.69
N THR A 147 -11.37 6.13 20.49
CA THR A 147 -10.58 6.13 19.27
C THR A 147 -10.27 7.54 18.81
N GLN A 148 -8.98 7.82 18.59
CA GLN A 148 -8.47 8.98 17.86
C GLN A 148 -7.63 8.49 16.66
N LEU A 149 -7.82 9.13 15.50
CA LEU A 149 -6.97 8.91 14.33
C LEU A 149 -6.21 10.19 14.01
N ASP A 150 -4.89 10.11 14.03
CA ASP A 150 -4.02 11.16 13.51
C ASP A 150 -3.38 10.68 12.20
N MET A 151 -2.97 11.62 11.35
CA MET A 151 -2.25 11.31 10.12
C MET A 151 -0.95 12.10 10.03
N ILE A 152 0.15 11.40 9.78
CA ILE A 152 1.39 11.98 9.27
C ILE A 152 1.22 12.00 7.75
N SER A 153 0.64 13.10 7.24
CA SER A 153 0.35 13.28 5.83
C SER A 153 1.63 13.53 5.05
N GLN A 154 1.72 12.94 3.86
CA GLN A 154 2.81 13.14 2.94
C GLN A 154 2.35 13.99 1.74
N ALA A 155 3.16 14.98 1.37
CA ALA A 155 2.96 15.82 0.20
C ALA A 155 4.30 16.02 -0.52
N GLY A 156 4.55 15.17 -1.52
CA GLY A 156 5.89 15.09 -2.14
C GLY A 156 6.94 14.63 -1.11
N GLU A 157 7.97 15.45 -0.90
CA GLU A 157 9.02 15.21 0.09
C GLU A 157 8.67 15.71 1.49
N ASP A 158 7.63 16.54 1.62
CA ASP A 158 7.21 17.13 2.89
C ASP A 158 6.27 16.21 3.67
N GLU A 159 6.36 16.27 5.00
CA GLU A 159 5.43 15.63 5.93
C GLU A 159 4.84 16.65 6.89
N PHE A 160 3.56 16.51 7.21
CA PHE A 160 2.89 17.34 8.20
C PHE A 160 1.81 16.56 8.93
N MET A 161 1.46 17.05 10.12
CA MET A 161 0.51 16.37 11.00
C MET A 161 -0.91 16.88 10.76
N VAL A 162 -1.83 15.95 10.51
CA VAL A 162 -3.28 16.18 10.57
C VAL A 162 -3.79 15.49 11.82
N ARG A 163 -4.37 16.27 12.75
CA ARG A 163 -4.83 15.76 14.05
C ARG A 163 -6.31 15.44 14.02
N ASP A 164 -6.66 14.34 14.67
CA ASP A 164 -8.03 13.88 14.90
C ASP A 164 -8.92 13.94 13.65
N LEU A 165 -8.64 13.05 12.69
CA LEU A 165 -9.45 12.83 11.50
C LEU A 165 -10.92 12.53 11.82
N LEU A 166 -11.22 12.09 13.05
CA LEU A 166 -12.56 11.67 13.47
C LEU A 166 -13.32 12.73 14.28
N LYS A 167 -12.73 13.92 14.47
CA LYS A 167 -13.26 14.97 15.36
C LYS A 167 -14.70 15.37 15.01
N ASP A 168 -14.95 15.57 13.72
CA ASP A 168 -16.23 16.08 13.22
C ASP A 168 -17.23 14.95 12.88
N PHE A 169 -16.83 13.69 13.07
CA PHE A 169 -17.68 12.53 12.77
C PHE A 169 -18.23 11.89 14.05
N ASN A 170 -19.54 11.67 14.06
CA ASN A 170 -20.21 10.91 15.13
C ASN A 170 -20.11 9.39 14.87
N LEU A 171 -18.90 8.85 14.86
CA LEU A 171 -18.69 7.40 14.72
C LEU A 171 -19.29 6.68 15.94
N PRO A 172 -20.30 5.80 15.76
CA PRO A 172 -21.02 5.16 16.88
C PRO A 172 -20.14 4.16 17.65
N ASN A 173 -19.21 3.51 16.94
CA ASN A 173 -18.33 2.48 17.48
C ASN A 173 -16.92 3.04 17.73
N LYS A 174 -16.79 4.04 18.62
CA LYS A 174 -15.52 4.72 18.95
C LYS A 174 -14.78 4.14 20.16
N LYS A 175 -15.31 3.16 20.88
CA LYS A 175 -14.72 2.74 22.17
C LYS A 175 -13.73 1.59 22.01
N GLY A 176 -12.59 1.72 22.68
CA GLY A 176 -11.55 0.69 22.72
C GLY A 176 -10.92 0.46 21.34
N PRO A 177 -10.09 1.36 20.82
CA PRO A 177 -9.39 1.13 19.56
C PRO A 177 -8.57 -0.16 19.61
N LYS A 178 -8.56 -0.93 18.51
CA LYS A 178 -7.84 -2.21 18.42
C LYS A 178 -6.88 -2.32 17.27
N ARG A 179 -7.30 -1.97 16.06
CA ARG A 179 -6.53 -2.23 14.85
C ARG A 179 -6.94 -1.30 13.71
N ILE A 180 -5.97 -0.92 12.90
CA ILE A 180 -6.19 -0.18 11.66
C ILE A 180 -5.48 -0.87 10.49
N LEU A 181 -6.19 -1.02 9.37
CA LEU A 181 -5.74 -1.83 8.24
C LEU A 181 -5.98 -1.10 6.93
N MET A 182 -5.04 -1.22 6.00
CA MET A 182 -5.27 -0.88 4.60
C MET A 182 -5.76 -2.13 3.89
N ASN A 183 -6.98 -2.07 3.36
CA ASN A 183 -7.61 -3.14 2.62
C ASN A 183 -7.65 -2.75 1.14
N VAL A 184 -6.71 -3.34 0.38
CA VAL A 184 -6.50 -3.01 -1.03
C VAL A 184 -7.50 -3.71 -1.93
N ASN A 185 -7.94 -3.03 -2.99
CA ASN A 185 -8.62 -3.66 -4.12
C ASN A 185 -7.65 -3.85 -5.30
N TYR A 186 -7.38 -5.11 -5.63
CA TYR A 186 -6.60 -5.54 -6.78
C TYR A 186 -7.39 -5.66 -8.09
N SER A 187 -8.70 -5.42 -8.10
CA SER A 187 -9.55 -5.56 -9.29
C SER A 187 -9.35 -4.40 -10.28
N SER A 188 -9.16 -4.70 -11.57
CA SER A 188 -8.92 -3.69 -12.63
C SER A 188 -10.17 -3.27 -13.44
N GLY A 189 -11.38 -3.64 -13.01
CA GLY A 189 -12.63 -3.39 -13.73
C GLY A 189 -13.36 -2.09 -13.38
N ALA A 190 -14.34 -1.70 -14.21
CA ALA A 190 -15.17 -0.48 -14.07
C ALA A 190 -16.10 -0.45 -12.82
N SER A 191 -16.15 -1.53 -12.05
CA SER A 191 -16.80 -1.64 -10.73
C SER A 191 -15.79 -1.71 -9.58
N SER A 192 -14.56 -1.23 -9.79
CA SER A 192 -13.49 -1.24 -8.78
C SER A 192 -13.90 -0.39 -7.58
N THR A 193 -14.20 -1.07 -6.46
CA THR A 193 -14.27 -0.40 -5.16
C THR A 193 -12.88 0.14 -4.82
N GLU A 194 -12.79 1.36 -4.32
CA GLU A 194 -11.49 1.95 -3.95
C GLU A 194 -10.88 1.26 -2.72
N ASP A 195 -9.59 1.49 -2.48
CA ASP A 195 -8.89 0.96 -1.30
C ASP A 195 -9.50 1.50 -0.01
N LYS A 196 -9.75 0.62 0.95
CA LYS A 196 -10.43 0.99 2.20
C LYS A 196 -9.45 1.05 3.35
N ILE A 197 -9.53 2.09 4.17
CA ILE A 197 -8.95 2.08 5.52
C ILE A 197 -9.99 1.52 6.47
N ILE A 198 -9.69 0.38 7.09
CA ILE A 198 -10.58 -0.32 8.02
C ILE A 198 -10.16 0.00 9.45
N LEU A 199 -11.12 0.46 10.23
CA LEU A 199 -10.99 0.73 11.66
C LEU A 199 -11.75 -0.33 12.46
N ILE A 200 -11.07 -0.93 13.44
CA ILE A 200 -11.63 -1.92 14.36
C ILE A 200 -11.51 -1.40 15.80
N THR A 201 -12.62 -1.48 16.53
CA THR A 201 -12.74 -1.13 17.96
C THR A 201 -13.40 -2.26 18.75
N GLU A 202 -13.46 -2.16 20.08
CA GLU A 202 -14.19 -3.10 20.94
C GLU A 202 -15.71 -3.05 20.70
N THR A 203 -16.21 -1.93 20.18
CA THR A 203 -17.65 -1.71 19.97
C THR A 203 -18.11 -1.96 18.55
N GLY A 204 -17.20 -2.23 17.62
CA GLY A 204 -17.54 -2.52 16.22
C GLY A 204 -16.46 -2.05 15.24
N SER A 205 -16.80 -2.05 13.97
CA SER A 205 -15.85 -1.83 12.87
C SER A 205 -16.47 -1.11 11.68
N CYS A 206 -15.70 -0.26 11.02
CA CYS A 206 -16.11 0.44 9.81
C CYS A 206 -14.93 0.58 8.85
N TYR A 207 -15.21 0.98 7.61
CA TYR A 207 -14.20 1.61 6.77
C TYR A 207 -14.41 3.13 6.71
N LEU A 208 -13.40 3.86 6.27
CA LEU A 208 -13.47 5.28 5.99
C LEU A 208 -13.59 5.52 4.48
N ASP A 209 -14.15 6.67 4.11
CA ASP A 209 -14.23 7.12 2.72
C ASP A 209 -12.85 6.97 2.05
N PRO A 210 -12.74 6.22 0.95
CA PRO A 210 -11.47 5.92 0.32
C PRO A 210 -10.73 7.12 -0.25
N GLU A 211 -11.38 8.28 -0.41
CA GLU A 211 -10.80 9.50 -0.94
C GLU A 211 -10.45 10.48 0.19
N TYR A 212 -11.41 10.79 1.06
CA TYR A 212 -11.32 11.85 2.06
C TYR A 212 -11.13 11.37 3.51
N LEU A 213 -11.22 10.05 3.78
CA LEU A 213 -11.20 9.45 5.12
C LEU A 213 -12.32 9.92 6.05
N THR A 214 -13.45 10.34 5.49
CA THR A 214 -14.65 10.68 6.25
C THR A 214 -15.45 9.44 6.61
N TRP A 215 -16.35 9.56 7.60
CA TRP A 215 -17.22 8.45 7.98
C TRP A 215 -18.70 8.78 7.72
N GLU A 216 -19.46 7.77 7.28
CA GLU A 216 -20.92 7.76 7.24
C GLU A 216 -21.46 6.40 7.69
N GLU A 217 -22.74 6.34 8.07
CA GLU A 217 -23.37 5.13 8.61
C GLU A 217 -23.24 3.93 7.67
N ALA A 218 -23.38 4.14 6.36
CA ALA A 218 -23.29 3.08 5.36
C ALA A 218 -21.94 2.35 5.34
N PHE A 219 -20.89 2.92 5.96
CA PHE A 219 -19.55 2.33 5.98
C PHE A 219 -19.30 1.38 7.17
N ASP A 220 -20.29 1.16 8.04
CA ASP A 220 -20.24 0.12 9.07
C ASP A 220 -20.16 -1.26 8.41
N LEU A 221 -19.15 -2.07 8.77
CA LEU A 221 -18.89 -3.36 8.12
C LEU A 221 -20.04 -4.35 8.30
N LYS A 222 -20.93 -4.17 9.28
CA LYS A 222 -22.12 -5.00 9.44
C LYS A 222 -23.02 -4.98 8.21
N TYR A 223 -23.04 -3.87 7.47
CA TYR A 223 -23.83 -3.73 6.23
C TYR A 223 -23.22 -4.51 5.06
N GLU A 224 -21.99 -5.00 5.19
CA GLU A 224 -21.37 -5.91 4.23
C GLU A 224 -21.62 -7.39 4.57
N MET A 225 -22.41 -7.70 5.61
CA MET A 225 -22.68 -9.06 6.09
C MET A 225 -24.08 -9.53 5.65
N GLY A 226 -24.19 -10.75 5.12
CA GLY A 226 -25.45 -11.44 4.88
C GLY A 226 -26.00 -12.10 6.14
N MET A 227 -25.11 -12.64 6.98
CA MET A 227 -25.42 -13.11 8.32
C MET A 227 -24.47 -12.45 9.31
N LEU A 228 -25.02 -11.58 10.17
CA LEU A 228 -24.27 -10.90 11.22
C LEU A 228 -24.13 -11.81 12.45
N PRO A 229 -22.91 -12.09 12.91
CA PRO A 229 -22.73 -12.84 14.14
C PRO A 229 -22.85 -11.96 15.37
N GLU A 230 -23.16 -12.57 16.52
CA GLU A 230 -23.28 -11.85 17.78
C GLU A 230 -22.30 -12.43 18.83
N PRO A 231 -21.31 -11.64 19.32
CA PRO A 231 -20.98 -10.27 18.91
C PRO A 231 -20.18 -10.20 17.58
N PHE A 232 -20.41 -9.16 16.77
CA PHE A 232 -19.62 -8.89 15.56
C PHE A 232 -18.47 -7.92 15.84
N ILE A 233 -17.29 -8.47 16.12
CA ILE A 233 -16.04 -7.71 16.25
C ILE A 233 -14.98 -8.39 15.37
N PRO A 234 -14.73 -7.86 14.15
CA PRO A 234 -13.64 -8.34 13.33
C PRO A 234 -12.30 -8.24 14.05
N THR A 235 -11.43 -9.20 13.85
CA THR A 235 -10.06 -9.21 14.37
C THR A 235 -9.03 -9.01 13.26
N CYS A 236 -9.37 -9.35 12.02
CA CYS A 236 -8.52 -9.18 10.85
C CYS A 236 -9.40 -9.01 9.60
N VAL A 237 -8.99 -8.10 8.70
CA VAL A 237 -9.52 -8.02 7.35
C VAL A 237 -8.35 -7.91 6.39
N THR A 238 -8.28 -8.81 5.41
CA THR A 238 -7.21 -8.80 4.41
C THR A 238 -7.78 -9.00 3.02
N SER A 239 -7.09 -8.42 2.03
CA SER A 239 -7.36 -8.68 0.63
C SER A 239 -6.30 -9.62 0.08
N ILE A 240 -6.71 -10.53 -0.81
CA ILE A 240 -5.81 -11.31 -1.65
C ILE A 240 -6.21 -11.16 -3.10
N ALA A 241 -5.22 -11.17 -3.99
CA ALA A 241 -5.44 -11.14 -5.44
C ALA A 241 -5.37 -12.57 -6.01
N PRO A 242 -6.49 -13.18 -6.42
CA PRO A 242 -6.46 -14.33 -7.30
C PRO A 242 -6.17 -13.91 -8.76
N ARG A 243 -5.76 -14.91 -9.54
CA ARG A 243 -5.36 -14.87 -10.96
C ARG A 243 -6.01 -13.78 -11.83
N ASP A 244 -5.20 -13.14 -12.67
CA ASP A 244 -5.57 -12.21 -13.76
C ASP A 244 -6.26 -10.89 -13.32
N TRP A 245 -6.04 -10.44 -12.08
CA TRP A 245 -6.46 -9.10 -11.56
C TRP A 245 -7.97 -8.82 -11.67
N SER A 246 -8.77 -9.88 -11.83
CA SER A 246 -10.17 -9.74 -12.20
C SER A 246 -11.11 -9.78 -11.00
N TYR A 247 -10.70 -10.33 -9.84
CA TYR A 247 -11.57 -10.49 -8.66
C TYR A 247 -10.81 -10.50 -7.33
N THR A 248 -10.55 -9.36 -6.69
CA THR A 248 -10.02 -9.34 -5.31
C THR A 248 -10.90 -10.18 -4.38
N ARG A 249 -10.28 -10.92 -3.45
CA ARG A 249 -11.01 -11.60 -2.38
C ARG A 249 -10.71 -10.93 -1.05
N ASN A 250 -11.77 -10.56 -0.34
CA ASN A 250 -11.64 -10.07 1.02
C ASN A 250 -11.94 -11.19 1.99
N ILE A 251 -11.07 -11.36 2.98
CA ILE A 251 -11.20 -12.32 4.06
C ILE A 251 -11.38 -11.51 5.35
N LEU A 252 -12.44 -11.82 6.09
CA LEU A 252 -12.75 -11.20 7.37
C LEU A 252 -12.76 -12.30 8.43
N LEU A 253 -11.98 -12.10 9.48
CA LEU A 253 -11.94 -12.98 10.64
C LEU A 253 -12.59 -12.26 11.82
N THR A 254 -13.42 -12.96 12.58
CA THR A 254 -13.75 -12.59 13.96
C THR A 254 -12.96 -13.51 14.90
N THR A 255 -13.24 -13.51 16.21
CA THR A 255 -12.70 -14.55 17.10
C THR A 255 -13.37 -15.91 16.90
N THR A 256 -14.55 -15.95 16.30
CA THR A 256 -15.40 -17.15 16.22
C THR A 256 -15.64 -17.64 14.81
N GLU A 257 -15.42 -16.81 13.79
CA GLU A 257 -15.85 -17.09 12.42
C GLU A 257 -14.89 -16.56 11.36
N VAL A 258 -14.95 -17.19 10.19
CA VAL A 258 -14.14 -16.87 9.01
C VAL A 258 -15.10 -16.58 7.87
N TYR A 259 -14.97 -15.41 7.24
CA TYR A 259 -15.75 -15.02 6.07
C TYR A 259 -14.83 -14.71 4.89
N CYS A 260 -15.34 -14.95 3.68
CA CYS A 260 -14.65 -14.60 2.44
C CYS A 260 -15.66 -14.12 1.41
N LYS A 261 -15.37 -13.04 0.69
CA LYS A 261 -16.18 -12.53 -0.42
C LYS A 261 -15.33 -12.13 -1.62
N ASN A 262 -15.95 -12.11 -2.81
CA ASN A 262 -15.35 -11.57 -4.03
C ASN A 262 -15.72 -10.09 -4.19
N VAL A 263 -14.74 -9.26 -4.48
CA VAL A 263 -14.89 -7.82 -4.72
C VAL A 263 -15.15 -7.57 -6.20
N GLY A 264 -16.08 -6.65 -6.52
CA GLY A 264 -16.37 -6.23 -7.90
C GLY A 264 -17.65 -6.79 -8.51
N SER A 265 -18.32 -7.73 -7.85
CA SER A 265 -19.60 -8.32 -8.31
C SER A 265 -20.79 -8.03 -7.39
N GLY A 266 -20.64 -7.08 -6.45
CA GLY A 266 -21.70 -6.72 -5.49
C GLY A 266 -21.94 -7.73 -4.36
N TYR A 267 -21.04 -8.71 -4.17
CA TYR A 267 -21.19 -9.73 -3.11
C TYR A 267 -20.92 -9.17 -1.71
N ILE A 268 -21.72 -9.66 -0.77
CA ILE A 268 -21.57 -9.49 0.68
C ILE A 268 -20.85 -10.71 1.28
N TYR A 269 -20.45 -10.64 2.55
CA TYR A 269 -20.01 -11.80 3.32
C TYR A 269 -21.23 -12.66 3.68
N GLU A 270 -21.47 -13.75 2.95
CA GLU A 270 -22.70 -14.54 3.08
C GLU A 270 -22.73 -15.41 4.35
N LEU A 271 -21.99 -16.53 4.34
CA LEU A 271 -21.96 -17.54 5.40
C LEU A 271 -20.54 -17.74 5.94
N PRO A 272 -20.40 -18.08 7.23
CA PRO A 272 -19.11 -18.43 7.80
C PRO A 272 -18.56 -19.72 7.15
N LYS A 273 -17.23 -19.78 6.99
CA LYS A 273 -16.48 -20.85 6.29
C LYS A 273 -15.52 -21.62 7.20
N ASN A 274 -15.55 -21.39 8.51
CA ASN A 274 -14.71 -22.04 9.52
C ASN A 274 -15.28 -23.39 9.97
N ASN A 275 -15.70 -24.21 9.02
CA ASN A 275 -16.03 -25.62 9.24
C ASN A 275 -15.05 -26.50 8.45
N ILE A 276 -14.93 -27.77 8.83
CA ILE A 276 -14.22 -28.78 8.05
C ILE A 276 -15.24 -29.85 7.65
N LEU A 277 -15.14 -30.37 6.42
CA LEU A 277 -16.00 -31.45 5.96
C LEU A 277 -15.86 -32.64 6.93
N GLU A 278 -16.97 -33.28 7.29
CA GLU A 278 -17.05 -34.39 8.26
C GLU A 278 -16.93 -34.00 9.74
N GLU A 279 -16.67 -32.72 10.05
CA GLU A 279 -16.73 -32.22 11.42
C GLU A 279 -18.06 -31.50 11.68
N GLU A 280 -18.70 -31.81 12.81
CA GLU A 280 -20.03 -31.26 13.15
C GLU A 280 -20.00 -29.79 13.59
N LYS A 281 -18.84 -29.29 14.04
CA LYS A 281 -18.71 -27.97 14.67
C LYS A 281 -17.81 -27.06 13.85
N THR A 282 -18.15 -25.77 13.89
CA THR A 282 -17.23 -24.71 13.48
C THR A 282 -16.13 -24.51 14.54
N PHE A 283 -15.06 -23.79 14.18
CA PHE A 283 -13.92 -23.53 15.07
C PHE A 283 -13.58 -22.05 15.19
N LYS A 284 -13.09 -21.63 16.37
CA LYS A 284 -12.51 -20.29 16.57
C LYS A 284 -11.18 -20.13 15.85
N VAL A 285 -10.90 -18.92 15.37
CA VAL A 285 -9.75 -18.64 14.52
C VAL A 285 -8.82 -17.59 15.15
N ALA A 286 -7.51 -17.78 14.97
CA ALA A 286 -6.51 -16.77 15.34
C ALA A 286 -6.65 -15.49 14.48
N PRO A 287 -6.30 -14.30 15.01
CA PRO A 287 -6.57 -13.01 14.38
C PRO A 287 -5.57 -12.63 13.28
N VAL A 288 -5.25 -13.58 12.39
CA VAL A 288 -4.26 -13.45 11.33
C VAL A 288 -4.59 -14.37 10.16
N VAL A 289 -4.42 -13.87 8.94
CA VAL A 289 -4.41 -14.68 7.73
C VAL A 289 -2.95 -14.93 7.33
N ILE A 290 -2.58 -16.20 7.22
CA ILE A 290 -1.24 -16.61 6.78
C ILE A 290 -1.30 -16.89 5.28
N THR A 291 -0.60 -16.08 4.49
CA THR A 291 -0.58 -16.16 3.03
C THR A 291 0.66 -15.46 2.46
N SER A 292 0.80 -15.40 1.13
CA SER A 292 1.93 -14.73 0.48
C SER A 292 1.95 -13.24 0.83
N GLY A 293 3.08 -12.76 1.37
CA GLY A 293 3.39 -11.34 1.51
C GLY A 293 4.03 -10.69 0.26
N GLU A 294 4.22 -11.45 -0.82
CA GLU A 294 4.75 -10.96 -2.09
C GLU A 294 3.67 -10.52 -3.08
N ASP A 295 4.03 -9.55 -3.92
CA ASP A 295 3.20 -8.88 -4.93
C ASP A 295 2.25 -9.78 -5.73
N ILE A 296 1.03 -9.25 -5.87
CA ILE A 296 0.02 -9.16 -6.96
C ILE A 296 0.34 -9.73 -8.38
N THR A 297 1.56 -10.16 -8.69
CA THR A 297 1.98 -10.61 -10.04
C THR A 297 1.92 -12.13 -10.24
N SER A 298 1.58 -12.89 -9.20
CA SER A 298 1.37 -14.33 -9.29
C SER A 298 0.11 -14.66 -10.10
N GLN A 299 0.25 -15.37 -11.21
CA GLN A 299 -0.86 -15.92 -12.02
C GLN A 299 -1.74 -16.93 -11.27
N TRP A 300 -1.49 -17.19 -9.98
CA TRP A 300 -2.13 -18.27 -9.23
C TRP A 300 -2.56 -17.82 -7.83
N GLU A 301 -3.72 -18.29 -7.38
CA GLU A 301 -4.24 -17.98 -6.05
C GLU A 301 -3.29 -18.51 -4.96
N PRO A 302 -2.79 -17.68 -4.03
CA PRO A 302 -1.99 -18.17 -2.91
C PRO A 302 -2.88 -18.96 -1.95
N PRO A 303 -2.35 -19.97 -1.23
CA PRO A 303 -3.12 -20.61 -0.18
C PRO A 303 -3.39 -19.60 0.95
N VAL A 304 -4.52 -19.77 1.62
CA VAL A 304 -4.87 -19.05 2.84
C VAL A 304 -4.85 -20.06 3.97
N ILE A 305 -3.82 -19.96 4.80
CA ILE A 305 -3.68 -20.77 6.01
C ILE A 305 -4.23 -19.96 7.19
N LEU A 306 -5.00 -20.65 8.03
CA LEU A 306 -5.55 -20.12 9.28
C LEU A 306 -5.12 -21.03 10.43
N TYR A 307 -5.29 -20.55 11.65
CA TYR A 307 -5.05 -21.34 12.85
C TYR A 307 -6.35 -21.55 13.62
N ASP A 308 -6.78 -22.79 13.71
CA ASP A 308 -7.90 -23.24 14.53
C ASP A 308 -7.44 -23.30 15.99
N THR A 309 -8.02 -22.43 16.81
CA THR A 309 -7.68 -22.24 18.23
C THR A 309 -8.48 -23.11 19.18
N ASP A 310 -9.58 -23.74 18.72
CA ASP A 310 -10.31 -24.71 19.56
C ASP A 310 -9.61 -26.09 19.51
N ASN A 311 -9.01 -26.43 18.37
CA ASN A 311 -8.37 -27.73 18.16
C ASN A 311 -6.83 -27.66 18.00
N ASN A 312 -6.24 -26.47 18.16
CA ASN A 312 -4.80 -26.23 18.11
C ASN A 312 -4.11 -26.83 16.87
N ARG A 313 -4.53 -26.36 15.70
CA ARG A 313 -4.09 -26.89 14.39
C ARG A 313 -4.12 -25.86 13.27
N PHE A 314 -3.30 -26.09 12.25
CA PHE A 314 -3.37 -25.34 11.00
C PHE A 314 -4.47 -25.89 10.08
N VAL A 315 -5.20 -24.98 9.46
CA VAL A 315 -6.26 -25.27 8.47
C VAL A 315 -6.06 -24.39 7.23
N GLN A 316 -6.56 -24.82 6.08
CA GLN A 316 -6.53 -24.03 4.84
C GLN A 316 -7.95 -23.69 4.41
N LEU A 317 -8.22 -22.41 4.18
CA LEU A 317 -9.49 -21.93 3.64
C LEU A 317 -9.60 -22.32 2.16
N ASP A 318 -10.70 -22.95 1.78
CA ASP A 318 -10.96 -23.24 0.38
C ASP A 318 -11.44 -21.98 -0.35
N LEU A 319 -10.64 -21.59 -1.34
CA LEU A 319 -10.93 -20.47 -2.21
C LEU A 319 -11.50 -20.91 -3.56
N THR A 320 -11.80 -22.18 -3.81
CA THR A 320 -12.53 -22.52 -5.04
C THR A 320 -13.88 -21.78 -5.11
N TRP A 321 -14.40 -21.57 -6.32
CA TRP A 321 -15.65 -20.81 -6.53
C TRP A 321 -16.83 -21.33 -5.68
N ASN A 322 -16.92 -22.66 -5.51
CA ASN A 322 -17.92 -23.33 -4.66
C ASN A 322 -17.36 -23.75 -3.29
N GLY A 323 -16.17 -23.28 -2.92
CA GLY A 323 -15.53 -23.60 -1.65
C GLY A 323 -16.29 -22.95 -0.50
N THR A 324 -16.83 -23.77 0.41
CA THR A 324 -17.65 -23.29 1.54
C THR A 324 -17.02 -23.55 2.90
N SER A 325 -15.84 -24.15 2.95
CA SER A 325 -15.23 -24.65 4.18
C SER A 325 -13.71 -24.54 4.19
N CYS A 326 -13.11 -24.90 5.32
CA CYS A 326 -11.70 -25.18 5.48
C CYS A 326 -11.41 -26.68 5.33
N ARG A 327 -10.12 -27.01 5.22
CA ARG A 327 -9.58 -28.38 5.27
C ARG A 327 -8.29 -28.44 6.06
N ILE A 328 -7.91 -29.62 6.53
CA ILE A 328 -6.53 -29.85 6.98
C ILE A 328 -5.61 -29.85 5.74
N PRO A 329 -4.53 -29.05 5.72
CA PRO A 329 -3.66 -28.98 4.55
C PRO A 329 -2.95 -30.32 4.30
N THR A 330 -2.92 -30.76 3.05
CA THR A 330 -2.12 -31.92 2.63
C THR A 330 -0.75 -31.45 2.16
N LEU A 331 0.31 -31.93 2.80
CA LEU A 331 1.69 -31.55 2.49
C LEU A 331 2.42 -32.63 1.70
N LYS A 332 3.28 -32.22 0.76
CA LYS A 332 4.17 -33.15 0.03
C LYS A 332 5.22 -33.79 0.95
N LYS A 333 5.72 -33.02 1.91
CA LYS A 333 6.64 -33.44 2.97
C LYS A 333 6.19 -32.77 4.25
N GLU A 334 5.81 -33.57 5.23
CA GLU A 334 5.49 -33.09 6.58
C GLU A 334 6.76 -33.11 7.43
N ILE A 335 7.14 -31.93 7.93
CA ILE A 335 8.21 -31.68 8.89
C ILE A 335 7.65 -31.63 10.32
N TRP A 336 6.45 -31.07 10.50
CA TRP A 336 5.70 -31.07 11.76
C TRP A 336 4.20 -31.30 11.51
N PRO A 337 3.48 -31.91 12.46
CA PRO A 337 2.06 -32.19 12.26
C PRO A 337 1.25 -30.89 12.13
N MET A 338 0.25 -30.89 11.23
CA MET A 338 -0.72 -29.79 11.14
C MET A 338 -1.56 -29.65 12.40
N VAL A 339 -1.80 -30.75 13.12
CA VAL A 339 -2.36 -30.74 14.48
C VAL A 339 -1.21 -30.59 15.47
N THR A 340 -0.99 -29.38 15.97
CA THR A 340 0.22 -29.04 16.72
C THR A 340 0.06 -29.32 18.21
N GLY A 341 -1.18 -29.24 18.72
CA GLY A 341 -1.47 -29.25 20.16
C GLY A 341 -0.90 -28.05 20.91
N LYS A 342 -0.59 -26.94 20.22
CA LYS A 342 0.00 -25.72 20.79
C LYS A 342 -0.96 -24.54 20.69
N ASP A 343 -0.89 -23.61 21.63
CA ASP A 343 -1.71 -22.40 21.59
C ASP A 343 -1.09 -21.36 20.65
N PHE A 344 -1.93 -20.60 19.93
CA PHE A 344 -1.47 -19.51 19.08
C PHE A 344 -0.89 -18.35 19.91
N VAL A 345 0.24 -17.79 19.49
CA VAL A 345 0.84 -16.59 20.11
C VAL A 345 0.93 -15.43 19.14
N TYR A 346 1.57 -15.65 17.98
CA TYR A 346 1.80 -14.60 16.99
C TYR A 346 2.03 -15.20 15.61
N ALA A 347 1.66 -14.47 14.56
CA ALA A 347 2.13 -14.77 13.22
C ALA A 347 2.21 -13.50 12.38
N THR A 348 3.05 -13.54 11.35
CA THR A 348 3.09 -12.49 10.33
C THR A 348 3.58 -13.03 8.99
N ASN A 349 3.14 -12.36 7.92
CA ASN A 349 3.62 -12.60 6.57
C ASN A 349 4.80 -11.67 6.28
N THR A 350 5.77 -12.16 5.51
CA THR A 350 6.99 -11.42 5.16
C THR A 350 7.26 -11.54 3.67
N ARG A 351 8.26 -10.80 3.18
CA ARG A 351 8.80 -10.93 1.81
C ARG A 351 10.09 -11.75 1.77
N GLN A 352 10.38 -12.49 2.83
CA GLN A 352 11.54 -13.37 2.88
C GLN A 352 11.35 -14.55 1.91
N ASN A 353 12.33 -14.78 1.03
CA ASN A 353 12.44 -15.95 0.16
C ASN A 353 11.11 -16.32 -0.55
N TYR A 354 10.61 -15.46 -1.44
CA TYR A 354 9.40 -15.73 -2.21
C TYR A 354 8.14 -15.90 -1.34
N ALA A 355 7.95 -14.99 -0.38
CA ALA A 355 6.82 -14.93 0.56
C ALA A 355 6.77 -16.03 1.63
N SER A 356 7.58 -15.87 2.67
CA SER A 356 7.52 -16.70 3.88
C SER A 356 6.65 -16.07 4.97
N SER A 357 6.06 -16.91 5.82
CA SER A 357 5.32 -16.51 7.01
C SER A 357 5.89 -17.22 8.23
N PHE A 358 5.97 -16.52 9.36
CA PHE A 358 6.48 -17.06 10.61
C PHE A 358 5.41 -17.04 11.66
N ILE A 359 5.28 -18.16 12.36
CA ILE A 359 4.27 -18.40 13.39
C ILE A 359 4.97 -18.81 14.67
N ILE A 360 4.53 -18.22 15.78
CA ILE A 360 4.95 -18.57 17.13
C ILE A 360 3.77 -19.25 17.82
N LEU A 361 3.99 -20.48 18.29
CA LEU A 361 3.02 -21.26 19.05
C LEU A 361 3.60 -21.60 20.43
N ARG A 362 2.74 -21.72 21.44
CA ARG A 362 3.11 -22.08 22.82
C ARG A 362 2.71 -23.50 23.13
N ASP A 363 3.65 -24.31 23.62
CA ASP A 363 3.35 -25.66 24.07
C ASP A 363 2.85 -25.71 25.53
N ASN A 364 2.44 -26.91 25.96
CA ASN A 364 1.92 -27.15 27.31
C ASN A 364 2.94 -26.91 28.45
N ASN A 365 4.24 -26.82 28.12
CA ASN A 365 5.30 -26.48 29.06
C ASN A 365 5.58 -24.96 29.07
N ASN A 366 4.69 -24.16 28.47
CA ASN A 366 4.81 -22.73 28.30
C ASN A 366 6.01 -22.31 27.43
N LYS A 367 6.58 -23.22 26.62
CA LYS A 367 7.69 -22.91 25.70
C LYS A 367 7.17 -22.44 24.36
N LEU A 368 7.87 -21.46 23.77
CA LEU A 368 7.53 -20.90 22.47
C LEU A 368 8.27 -21.64 21.35
N TRP A 369 7.58 -21.90 20.25
CA TRP A 369 8.08 -22.62 19.08
C TRP A 369 7.89 -21.79 17.81
N LEU A 370 8.97 -21.62 17.05
CA LEU A 370 8.93 -21.02 15.73
C LEU A 370 8.47 -22.07 14.71
N HIS A 371 7.59 -21.66 13.79
CA HIS A 371 7.17 -22.43 12.63
C HIS A 371 7.24 -21.53 11.40
N GLY A 372 8.10 -21.86 10.45
CA GLY A 372 8.22 -21.14 9.17
C GLY A 372 7.42 -21.81 8.06
N LEU A 373 6.54 -21.08 7.39
CA LEU A 373 5.93 -21.50 6.13
C LEU A 373 6.58 -20.70 5.00
N GLY A 374 6.82 -21.34 3.86
CA GLY A 374 7.36 -20.68 2.67
C GLY A 374 6.88 -21.37 1.41
N ASN A 375 7.38 -20.91 0.25
CA ASN A 375 6.87 -21.38 -1.05
C ASN A 375 5.34 -21.24 -1.14
N ILE A 376 4.80 -20.13 -0.63
CA ILE A 376 3.37 -19.89 -0.48
C ILE A 376 2.80 -19.44 -1.84
N TYR A 377 2.64 -20.38 -2.77
CA TYR A 377 2.20 -20.10 -4.14
C TYR A 377 1.37 -21.27 -4.71
N GLN A 378 0.55 -21.01 -5.73
CA GLN A 378 -0.27 -22.03 -6.42
C GLN A 378 -1.13 -22.89 -5.47
N ASN A 379 -1.82 -22.24 -4.53
CA ASN A 379 -2.62 -22.89 -3.49
C ASN A 379 -1.86 -23.97 -2.69
N SER A 380 -0.53 -23.84 -2.62
CA SER A 380 0.39 -24.77 -1.96
C SER A 380 1.41 -24.02 -1.12
N PHE A 381 1.98 -24.70 -0.14
CA PHE A 381 3.04 -24.17 0.70
C PHE A 381 3.94 -25.29 1.19
N ALA A 382 5.12 -24.92 1.70
CA ALA A 382 6.07 -25.81 2.32
C ALA A 382 6.34 -25.40 3.77
N GLN A 383 6.58 -26.41 4.59
CA GLN A 383 7.11 -26.25 5.93
C GLN A 383 8.63 -26.06 5.86
N LEU A 384 9.12 -24.94 6.39
CA LEU A 384 10.53 -24.60 6.37
C LEU A 384 11.25 -25.29 7.53
N GLU A 385 11.90 -26.42 7.25
CA GLU A 385 12.58 -27.27 8.24
C GLU A 385 13.62 -26.51 9.09
N LYS A 386 14.33 -25.54 8.52
CA LYS A 386 15.30 -24.70 9.25
C LYS A 386 14.65 -23.78 10.28
N TYR A 387 13.36 -23.49 10.14
CA TYR A 387 12.60 -22.56 10.97
C TYR A 387 11.51 -23.28 11.76
N TYR A 388 11.78 -24.51 12.18
CA TYR A 388 10.99 -25.26 13.14
C TYR A 388 11.84 -25.67 14.33
N TYR A 389 11.74 -24.91 15.42
CA TYR A 389 12.47 -25.16 16.65
C TYR A 389 11.87 -24.38 17.82
N GLN A 390 12.15 -24.84 19.04
CA GLN A 390 11.84 -24.10 20.26
C GLN A 390 12.70 -22.83 20.31
N LEU A 391 12.07 -21.68 20.49
CA LEU A 391 12.76 -20.41 20.71
C LEU A 391 13.46 -20.45 22.08
N ASP A 392 14.75 -20.14 22.06
CA ASP A 392 15.60 -20.04 23.26
C ASP A 392 16.26 -18.67 23.26
N ALA A 393 15.62 -17.72 23.93
CA ALA A 393 16.05 -16.34 24.01
C ALA A 393 15.65 -15.73 25.37
N PRO A 394 16.38 -14.71 25.87
CA PRO A 394 16.14 -14.14 27.19
C PRO A 394 14.68 -13.76 27.44
N ASP A 395 14.07 -14.38 28.45
CA ASP A 395 12.71 -14.08 28.95
C ASP A 395 11.59 -14.14 27.88
N ILE A 396 11.82 -14.75 26.72
CA ILE A 396 10.92 -14.65 25.57
C ILE A 396 9.51 -15.20 25.87
N GLU A 397 9.37 -16.17 26.77
CA GLU A 397 8.07 -16.71 27.18
C GLU A 397 7.16 -15.68 27.88
N ARG A 398 7.73 -14.59 28.42
CA ARG A 398 7.00 -13.48 29.04
C ARG A 398 6.59 -12.40 28.04
N ALA A 399 7.15 -12.42 26.82
CA ALA A 399 6.88 -11.40 25.82
C ALA A 399 5.43 -11.42 25.35
N LYS A 400 4.88 -10.21 25.12
CA LYS A 400 3.50 -10.02 24.64
C LYS A 400 3.43 -9.33 23.28
N LEU A 401 4.52 -8.68 22.87
CA LEU A 401 4.64 -7.97 21.60
C LEU A 401 5.74 -8.63 20.79
N PHE A 402 5.43 -8.90 19.52
CA PHE A 402 6.33 -9.56 18.59
C PHE A 402 6.26 -8.85 17.24
N ALA A 403 7.37 -8.85 16.50
CA ALA A 403 7.43 -8.43 15.11
C ALA A 403 8.47 -9.28 14.38
N VAL A 404 8.30 -9.52 13.08
CA VAL A 404 9.33 -10.16 12.25
C VAL A 404 9.66 -9.21 11.11
N HIS A 405 10.94 -9.02 10.83
CA HIS A 405 11.38 -8.10 9.78
C HIS A 405 10.89 -8.55 8.40
N THR A 406 10.47 -7.59 7.57
CA THR A 406 9.90 -7.82 6.24
C THR A 406 10.82 -8.65 5.34
N TYR A 407 12.13 -8.34 5.34
CA TYR A 407 13.14 -8.97 4.48
C TYR A 407 14.23 -9.82 5.18
N TYR A 408 14.57 -9.53 6.44
CA TYR A 408 15.64 -10.23 7.17
C TYR A 408 15.06 -11.22 8.17
N TYR A 409 15.74 -12.34 8.42
CA TYR A 409 15.31 -13.40 9.35
C TYR A 409 15.43 -12.98 10.84
N PHE A 410 14.99 -11.78 11.20
CA PHE A 410 15.01 -11.25 12.56
C PHE A 410 13.61 -11.24 13.17
N LEU A 411 13.49 -11.88 14.33
CA LEU A 411 12.36 -11.78 15.25
C LEU A 411 12.66 -10.70 16.29
N PHE A 412 11.69 -9.85 16.57
CA PHE A 412 11.74 -8.85 17.62
C PHE A 412 10.68 -9.16 18.65
N TYR A 413 11.00 -8.94 19.93
CA TYR A 413 10.06 -9.13 21.02
C TYR A 413 10.33 -8.14 22.16
N VAL A 414 9.30 -7.86 22.96
CA VAL A 414 9.38 -6.90 24.07
C VAL A 414 9.21 -7.60 25.41
N VAL A 415 10.18 -7.40 26.31
CA VAL A 415 10.15 -7.83 27.72
C VAL A 415 10.60 -6.66 28.58
N ASP A 416 9.89 -6.36 29.66
CA ASP A 416 10.24 -5.30 30.62
C ASP A 416 10.56 -3.96 29.96
N ASN A 417 9.76 -3.61 28.94
CA ASN A 417 9.87 -2.41 28.14
C ASN A 417 11.21 -2.26 27.39
N GLN A 418 11.83 -3.39 27.07
CA GLN A 418 13.05 -3.48 26.28
C GLN A 418 12.78 -4.31 25.04
N ILE A 419 13.32 -3.86 23.91
CA ILE A 419 13.19 -4.57 22.63
C ILE A 419 14.41 -5.47 22.47
N TYR A 420 14.17 -6.73 22.18
CA TYR A 420 15.18 -7.71 21.84
C TYR A 420 15.06 -8.08 20.36
N GLN A 421 16.21 -8.35 19.74
CA GLN A 421 16.33 -8.91 18.39
C GLN A 421 16.85 -10.35 18.54
N PHE A 422 16.26 -11.27 17.81
CA PHE A 422 16.66 -12.68 17.71
C PHE A 422 16.85 -13.03 16.24
N ASP A 423 18.04 -13.53 15.91
CA ASP A 423 18.35 -14.01 14.57
C ASP A 423 17.84 -15.45 14.41
N MET A 424 16.84 -15.62 13.54
CA MET A 424 16.20 -16.92 13.34
C MET A 424 17.09 -17.93 12.58
N VAL A 425 18.22 -17.50 12.04
CA VAL A 425 19.21 -18.34 11.35
C VAL A 425 20.30 -18.77 12.32
N THR A 426 20.97 -17.81 12.96
CA THR A 426 22.10 -18.08 13.87
C THR A 426 21.65 -18.46 15.27
N LYS A 427 20.41 -18.15 15.64
CA LYS A 427 19.80 -18.33 16.96
C LYS A 427 20.44 -17.45 18.04
N GLU A 428 21.18 -16.43 17.63
CA GLU A 428 21.72 -15.42 18.53
C GLU A 428 20.63 -14.41 18.93
N SER A 429 20.76 -13.85 20.13
CA SER A 429 19.88 -12.80 20.61
C SER A 429 20.68 -11.62 21.14
N ARG A 430 20.13 -10.42 21.01
CA ARG A 430 20.65 -9.20 21.62
C ARG A 430 19.54 -8.29 22.07
N LYS A 431 19.79 -7.52 23.13
CA LYS A 431 18.98 -6.35 23.46
C LYS A 431 19.30 -5.24 22.45
N LEU A 432 18.28 -4.57 21.92
CA LEU A 432 18.48 -3.41 21.05
C LEU A 432 18.86 -2.17 21.87
N THR A 433 19.82 -1.42 21.34
CA THR A 433 20.23 -0.09 21.81
C THR A 433 20.22 0.87 20.62
N PRO A 434 19.04 1.32 20.17
CA PRO A 434 18.95 2.18 19.00
C PRO A 434 19.63 3.53 19.26
N LYS A 435 20.25 4.12 18.24
CA LYS A 435 20.88 5.44 18.32
C LYS A 435 20.01 6.53 17.72
N ASP A 436 19.92 7.69 18.35
CA ASP A 436 19.35 8.88 17.74
C ASP A 436 20.30 9.48 16.67
N LYS A 437 19.89 10.58 16.04
CA LYS A 437 20.67 11.30 15.03
C LYS A 437 22.01 11.86 15.54
N ASP A 438 22.14 12.02 16.85
CA ASP A 438 23.31 12.59 17.53
C ASP A 438 24.21 11.47 18.12
N GLY A 439 23.84 10.19 17.93
CA GLY A 439 24.58 9.02 18.39
C GLY A 439 24.28 8.60 19.84
N ASN A 440 23.29 9.20 20.49
CA ASN A 440 22.89 8.83 21.85
C ASN A 440 21.97 7.62 21.85
N ASP A 441 22.00 6.82 22.92
CA ASP A 441 21.08 5.71 23.09
C ASP A 441 19.64 6.21 23.27
N ILE A 442 18.73 5.68 22.46
CA ILE A 442 17.30 5.84 22.65
C ILE A 442 16.86 4.88 23.76
N ASN A 443 16.40 5.48 24.85
CA ASN A 443 15.94 4.75 26.02
C ASN A 443 14.43 4.84 26.16
N PHE A 444 13.76 3.69 26.15
CA PHE A 444 12.32 3.59 26.40
C PHE A 444 11.96 3.58 27.89
N SER A 445 12.93 3.72 28.80
CA SER A 445 12.67 3.76 30.25
C SER A 445 11.70 4.89 30.61
N GLY A 446 10.65 4.55 31.36
CA GLY A 446 9.59 5.48 31.72
C GLY A 446 8.49 5.64 30.66
N GLU A 447 8.58 4.91 29.55
CA GLU A 447 7.51 4.76 28.57
C GLU A 447 6.86 3.36 28.71
N GLU A 448 5.65 3.19 28.20
CA GLU A 448 5.04 1.89 27.93
C GLU A 448 5.11 1.66 26.41
N ILE A 449 5.84 0.66 25.94
CA ILE A 449 5.79 0.21 24.55
C ILE A 449 4.45 -0.48 24.32
N THR A 450 3.65 0.06 23.42
CA THR A 450 2.27 -0.37 23.18
C THR A 450 2.15 -1.32 22.00
N PHE A 451 3.00 -1.16 20.98
CA PHE A 451 3.13 -2.10 19.87
C PHE A 451 4.52 -2.03 19.24
N ILE A 452 4.90 -3.12 18.58
CA ILE A 452 6.00 -3.16 17.62
C ILE A 452 5.52 -3.86 16.36
N LYS A 453 5.85 -3.34 15.17
CA LYS A 453 5.54 -4.01 13.89
C LYS A 453 6.40 -3.50 12.74
N PHE A 454 6.40 -4.26 11.66
CA PHE A 454 6.80 -3.78 10.33
C PHE A 454 5.53 -3.53 9.51
N ASN A 455 5.57 -2.54 8.61
CA ASN A 455 4.46 -2.29 7.69
C ASN A 455 4.81 -2.89 6.32
N LEU A 456 4.06 -3.91 5.91
CA LEU A 456 4.17 -4.48 4.57
C LEU A 456 3.38 -3.60 3.59
N LEU A 457 4.09 -2.94 2.67
CA LEU A 457 3.45 -2.16 1.62
C LEU A 457 2.73 -3.12 0.64
N GLN A 458 1.51 -2.78 0.23
CA GLN A 458 0.68 -3.57 -0.66
C GLN A 458 0.98 -3.31 -2.13
N TYR A 459 1.18 -2.04 -2.50
CA TYR A 459 1.57 -1.65 -3.87
C TYR A 459 3.06 -1.52 -4.04
N GLY A 460 3.76 -1.06 -2.99
CA GLY A 460 5.21 -1.06 -2.85
C GLY A 460 5.99 -0.60 -4.08
N ASN A 461 6.61 0.59 -4.03
CA ASN A 461 7.51 1.00 -5.11
C ASN A 461 8.87 0.27 -4.99
N ARG A 462 8.99 -0.93 -5.60
CA ARG A 462 10.28 -1.65 -5.71
C ARG A 462 11.38 -0.83 -6.40
N ASN A 463 11.01 0.26 -7.08
CA ASN A 463 11.91 1.14 -7.82
C ASN A 463 12.20 2.48 -7.11
N ASP A 464 11.60 2.75 -5.94
CA ASP A 464 11.95 3.89 -5.08
C ASP A 464 12.21 3.44 -3.62
N PRO A 465 13.31 2.70 -3.40
CA PRO A 465 13.72 2.28 -2.05
C PRO A 465 14.08 3.46 -1.15
N ASN A 466 14.32 4.66 -1.70
CA ASN A 466 14.65 5.87 -0.95
C ASN A 466 13.41 6.68 -0.53
N GLY A 467 12.23 6.41 -1.11
CA GLY A 467 10.94 6.93 -0.69
C GLY A 467 10.37 6.18 0.52
N TYR A 468 9.05 5.98 0.55
CA TYR A 468 8.38 5.24 1.63
C TYR A 468 8.72 3.74 1.65
N GLY A 469 9.36 3.21 0.59
CA GLY A 469 9.91 1.85 0.57
C GLY A 469 10.92 1.58 1.70
N GLN A 470 11.67 2.60 2.15
CA GLN A 470 12.58 2.48 3.29
C GLN A 470 11.85 2.10 4.58
N SER A 471 10.56 2.42 4.70
CA SER A 471 9.79 2.10 5.90
C SER A 471 9.55 0.60 6.09
N GLU A 472 9.64 -0.22 5.03
CA GLU A 472 9.53 -1.68 5.13
C GLU A 472 10.74 -2.31 5.84
N TYR A 473 11.85 -1.58 5.96
CA TYR A 473 13.05 -1.95 6.73
C TYR A 473 13.04 -1.40 8.16
N CYS A 474 12.03 -0.61 8.50
CA CYS A 474 11.96 0.03 9.80
C CYS A 474 11.08 -0.76 10.77
N LEU A 475 11.63 -1.08 11.95
CA LEU A 475 10.80 -1.51 13.09
C LEU A 475 10.05 -0.29 13.61
N ILE A 476 8.73 -0.29 13.49
CA ILE A 476 7.88 0.78 14.02
C ILE A 476 7.54 0.45 15.46
N VAL A 477 7.82 1.39 16.36
CA VAL A 477 7.59 1.28 17.81
C VAL A 477 6.60 2.35 18.24
N GLY A 478 5.44 1.92 18.71
CA GLY A 478 4.50 2.76 19.43
C GLY A 478 4.80 2.74 20.93
N SER A 479 4.79 3.90 21.57
CA SER A 479 5.04 4.01 23.01
C SER A 479 4.31 5.20 23.62
N THR A 480 4.14 5.21 24.95
CA THR A 480 3.50 6.33 25.66
C THR A 480 4.11 6.61 27.02
N LYS A 481 4.16 7.89 27.42
CA LYS A 481 4.42 8.34 28.80
C LYS A 481 3.14 8.58 29.61
N GLY A 482 1.98 8.25 29.05
CA GLY A 482 0.66 8.61 29.57
C GLY A 482 0.25 10.05 29.25
N GLY A 483 -0.96 10.43 29.66
CA GLY A 483 -1.54 11.73 29.31
C GLY A 483 -2.09 11.80 27.88
N GLU A 484 -2.59 12.97 27.50
CA GLU A 484 -3.29 13.17 26.21
C GLU A 484 -2.35 13.23 25.01
N THR A 485 -1.09 13.63 25.20
CA THR A 485 -0.11 13.85 24.13
C THR A 485 1.22 13.12 24.38
N GLY A 486 1.26 12.21 25.36
CA GLY A 486 2.48 11.48 25.74
C GLY A 486 2.83 10.31 24.83
N GLY A 487 2.04 10.07 23.77
CA GLY A 487 2.27 9.05 22.76
C GLY A 487 3.36 9.44 21.75
N MET A 488 4.11 8.42 21.32
CA MET A 488 5.26 8.54 20.43
C MET A 488 5.27 7.39 19.42
N ILE A 489 5.56 7.71 18.16
CA ILE A 489 5.92 6.75 17.12
C ILE A 489 7.39 6.91 16.78
N ARG A 490 8.17 5.82 16.84
CA ARG A 490 9.56 5.78 16.37
C ARG A 490 9.73 4.71 15.30
N MET A 491 10.38 5.07 14.20
CA MET A 491 10.77 4.14 13.15
C MET A 491 12.27 3.88 13.30
N LEU A 492 12.65 2.66 13.63
CA LEU A 492 14.03 2.26 13.85
C LEU A 492 14.54 1.51 12.62
N ASN A 493 15.57 2.04 11.97
CA ASN A 493 16.19 1.42 10.80
C ASN A 493 16.94 0.14 11.21
N ILE A 494 16.50 -1.00 10.68
CA ILE A 494 17.15 -2.28 10.92
C ILE A 494 18.03 -2.61 9.72
N LYS A 495 19.29 -2.95 10.00
CA LYS A 495 20.26 -3.35 8.99
C LYS A 495 20.35 -4.88 8.88
N GLU A 496 20.95 -5.34 7.79
CA GLU A 496 20.97 -6.76 7.41
C GLU A 496 21.69 -7.67 8.41
N ARG A 497 22.74 -7.19 9.10
CA ARG A 497 23.54 -8.06 9.98
C ARG A 497 23.13 -7.92 11.44
N MET A 498 23.16 -9.05 12.15
CA MET A 498 22.76 -9.13 13.56
C MET A 498 23.48 -8.14 14.47
N ASN A 499 24.74 -7.81 14.21
CA ASN A 499 25.54 -6.90 15.04
C ASN A 499 25.57 -5.45 14.54
N ASP A 500 24.89 -5.13 13.44
CA ASP A 500 24.88 -3.78 12.91
C ASP A 500 24.14 -2.82 13.86
N GLU A 501 24.59 -1.56 13.87
CA GLU A 501 23.97 -0.50 14.65
C GLU A 501 22.57 -0.16 14.12
N VAL A 502 21.59 -0.16 15.03
CA VAL A 502 20.21 0.28 14.79
C VAL A 502 20.14 1.78 15.03
N THR A 503 19.60 2.52 14.07
CA THR A 503 19.50 3.99 14.13
C THR A 503 18.06 4.45 14.00
N LEU A 504 17.72 5.58 14.61
CA LEU A 504 16.44 6.24 14.41
C LEU A 504 16.33 6.72 12.96
N TYR A 505 15.26 6.30 12.28
CA TYR A 505 14.89 6.84 10.97
C TYR A 505 14.01 8.08 11.13
N LYS A 506 12.87 7.93 11.81
CA LYS A 506 11.92 9.02 12.08
C LYS A 506 11.32 8.90 13.47
N GLU A 507 10.98 10.04 14.07
CA GLU A 507 10.30 10.14 15.36
C GLU A 507 9.17 11.16 15.25
N TYR A 508 8.01 10.79 15.81
CA TYR A 508 6.81 11.60 15.80
C TYR A 508 6.19 11.63 17.20
N PRO A 509 6.24 12.78 17.90
CA PRO A 509 5.62 12.94 19.22
C PRO A 509 4.18 13.48 19.16
N GLY A 510 3.54 13.50 20.32
CA GLY A 510 2.32 14.29 20.54
C GLY A 510 1.02 13.55 20.24
N PHE A 511 1.06 12.21 20.16
CA PHE A 511 -0.14 11.39 20.01
C PHE A 511 -0.78 11.10 21.38
N ALA A 512 -2.05 10.70 21.39
CA ALA A 512 -2.60 9.91 22.49
C ALA A 512 -1.90 8.53 22.55
N LYS A 513 -2.32 7.61 23.42
CA LYS A 513 -1.66 6.30 23.57
C LYS A 513 -1.73 5.52 22.23
N PRO A 514 -0.62 5.32 21.49
CA PRO A 514 -0.70 4.68 20.18
C PRO A 514 -1.04 3.21 20.34
N ILE A 515 -1.93 2.67 19.51
CA ILE A 515 -2.37 1.28 19.54
C ILE A 515 -1.95 0.53 18.29
N ASP A 516 -2.05 1.18 17.13
CA ASP A 516 -1.65 0.61 15.84
C ASP A 516 -1.36 1.73 14.83
N ILE A 517 -0.77 1.39 13.69
CA ILE A 517 -0.42 2.34 12.64
C ILE A 517 -0.44 1.65 11.28
N VAL A 518 -0.89 2.31 10.22
CA VAL A 518 -0.83 1.78 8.86
C VAL A 518 -0.44 2.87 7.87
N PHE A 519 0.29 2.52 6.83
CA PHE A 519 0.53 3.45 5.73
C PHE A 519 -0.63 3.38 4.73
N ARG A 520 -1.23 4.52 4.39
CA ARG A 520 -2.21 4.64 3.30
C ARG A 520 -1.45 4.83 1.99
N GLU A 521 -1.39 3.79 1.17
CA GLU A 521 -0.83 3.88 -0.18
C GLU A 521 -1.90 4.38 -1.17
N ARG A 522 -1.45 4.98 -2.27
CA ARG A 522 -2.28 5.33 -3.44
C ARG A 522 -1.57 4.82 -4.69
N LYS A 523 -2.34 4.25 -5.62
CA LYS A 523 -1.86 3.77 -6.91
C LYS A 523 -1.33 4.90 -7.79
#